data_AF-A0A946YZW1-F1
#
_entry.id   AF-A0A946YZW1-F1
#
_cell.length_a   1.000
_cell.length_b   1.000
_cell.length_c   1.000
_cell.angle_alpha   90.00
_cell.angle_beta   90.00
_cell.angle_gamma   90.00
#
_symmetry.space_group_name_H-M   'P 1'
#
loop_
_entity.id
_entity.type
_entity.pdbx_description
1 polymer ?
#
loop_
_entity_poly.entity_id
_entity_poly.type
_entity_poly.pdbx_seq_one_letter_code
_entity_poly.pdbx_strand_id
1 'polypeptide(L)'
;ANSSVNWGGYDASGTILDGSESVLPSALGNRNTRTYAWREGAPYRLVVSRGDDGWDGTIIDLERDQATLVRTLFAPPGSLRSPVVWSEVFAACEEADGEVCWSDFTVVDSSGERRTINSGKLTYQRNGCSNTDSRPDAGGVLQSTGVTRTRFEGETITW
;
A
#
# COMPACT_ATOMS: atom_id res chain seq x y z
N ALA A 1 -9.72 15.72 4.92
CA ALA A 1 -9.56 14.28 5.19
C ALA A 1 -8.96 13.61 3.96
N ASN A 2 -7.94 12.78 4.11
CA ASN A 2 -7.38 12.02 3.00
C ASN A 2 -8.33 10.87 2.66
N SER A 3 -9.09 11.03 1.58
CA SER A 3 -10.12 10.06 1.15
C SER A 3 -9.74 9.35 -0.14
N SER A 4 -8.47 9.39 -0.55
CA SER A 4 -8.06 8.85 -1.84
C SER A 4 -7.67 7.38 -1.71
N VAL A 5 -8.01 6.58 -2.71
CA VAL A 5 -7.42 5.27 -2.96
C VAL A 5 -6.96 5.22 -4.42
N ASN A 6 -5.76 4.69 -4.64
CA ASN A 6 -5.19 4.55 -5.97
C ASN A 6 -5.02 3.09 -6.32
N TRP A 7 -5.52 2.69 -7.50
CA TRP A 7 -5.15 1.44 -8.14
C TRP A 7 -4.84 1.72 -9.61
N GLY A 8 -3.55 1.66 -9.93
CA GLY A 8 -2.98 2.04 -11.21
C GLY A 8 -1.64 1.32 -11.41
N GLY A 9 -1.14 1.33 -12.64
CA GLY A 9 0.15 0.75 -12.96
C GLY A 9 0.64 1.22 -14.33
N TYR A 10 1.85 0.83 -14.67
CA TYR A 10 2.50 1.16 -15.94
C TYR A 10 3.00 -0.11 -16.60
N ASP A 11 2.95 -0.18 -17.92
CA ASP A 11 3.61 -1.24 -18.68
C ASP A 11 5.13 -1.02 -18.79
N ALA A 12 5.82 -1.93 -19.46
CA ALA A 12 7.27 -1.87 -19.65
C ALA A 12 7.74 -0.64 -20.46
N SER A 13 6.85 0.02 -21.21
CA SER A 13 7.14 1.27 -21.93
C SER A 13 6.93 2.52 -21.08
N GLY A 14 6.41 2.36 -19.85
CA GLY A 14 5.99 3.48 -19.00
C GLY A 14 4.61 4.04 -19.35
N THR A 15 3.83 3.33 -20.16
CA THR A 15 2.46 3.72 -20.49
C THR A 15 1.53 3.31 -19.36
N ILE A 16 0.63 4.20 -18.93
CA ILE A 16 -0.35 3.89 -17.89
C ILE A 16 -1.24 2.73 -18.36
N LEU A 17 -1.28 1.65 -17.57
CA LEU A 17 -2.15 0.52 -17.80
C LEU A 17 -3.61 0.95 -17.80
N ASP A 18 -4.38 0.37 -18.71
CA ASP A 18 -5.82 0.49 -18.68
C ASP A 18 -6.44 -0.45 -17.64
N GLY A 19 -7.75 -0.39 -17.46
CA GLY A 19 -8.43 -1.26 -16.52
C GLY A 19 -9.94 -1.09 -16.54
N SER A 20 -10.63 -1.90 -15.74
CA SER A 20 -12.08 -1.79 -15.59
C SER A 20 -12.50 -0.42 -15.06
N GLU A 21 -13.77 -0.08 -15.23
CA GLU A 21 -14.37 1.02 -14.47
C GLU A 21 -14.41 0.68 -12.98
N SER A 22 -14.48 1.73 -12.16
CA SER A 22 -14.65 1.63 -10.71
C SER A 22 -16.04 2.08 -10.33
N VAL A 23 -16.67 1.38 -9.38
CA VAL A 23 -17.90 1.84 -8.74
C VAL A 23 -17.64 2.97 -7.73
N LEU A 24 -16.39 3.17 -7.32
CA LEU A 24 -16.02 4.25 -6.42
C LEU A 24 -16.01 5.59 -7.17
N PRO A 25 -16.50 6.67 -6.53
CA PRO A 25 -16.47 8.00 -7.14
C PRO A 25 -15.03 8.48 -7.34
N SER A 26 -14.83 9.47 -8.20
CA SER A 26 -13.55 10.16 -8.37
C SER A 26 -13.78 11.67 -8.37
N ALA A 27 -13.14 12.38 -7.44
CA ALA A 27 -13.28 13.83 -7.32
C ALA A 27 -12.75 14.60 -8.53
N LEU A 28 -11.72 14.06 -9.21
CA LEU A 28 -11.04 14.71 -10.34
C LEU A 28 -11.24 13.97 -11.67
N GLY A 29 -12.14 12.97 -11.71
CA GLY A 29 -12.33 12.13 -12.90
C GLY A 29 -11.09 11.28 -13.27
N ASN A 30 -10.11 11.16 -12.38
CA ASN A 30 -8.94 10.34 -12.62
C ASN A 30 -9.31 8.86 -12.48
N ARG A 31 -9.09 8.06 -13.53
CA ARG A 31 -9.45 6.64 -13.55
C ARG A 31 -8.74 5.79 -12.49
N ASN A 32 -7.54 6.19 -12.09
CA ASN A 32 -6.71 5.47 -11.11
C ASN A 32 -6.97 5.94 -9.67
N THR A 33 -7.38 7.21 -9.48
CA THR A 33 -7.61 7.80 -8.16
C THR A 33 -9.11 7.87 -7.87
N ARG A 34 -9.53 7.06 -6.91
CA ARG A 34 -10.91 6.97 -6.45
C ARG A 34 -11.05 7.49 -5.04
N THR A 35 -12.28 7.78 -4.64
CA THR A 35 -12.62 8.26 -3.31
C THR A 35 -13.13 7.09 -2.47
N TYR A 36 -12.49 6.86 -1.33
CA TYR A 36 -12.85 5.87 -0.34
C TYR A 36 -12.94 6.54 1.04
N ALA A 37 -13.96 6.17 1.81
CA ALA A 37 -14.24 6.76 3.11
C ALA A 37 -13.42 6.09 4.22
N TRP A 38 -12.10 6.29 4.18
CA TRP A 38 -11.19 5.82 5.22
C TRP A 38 -11.60 6.36 6.61
N ARG A 39 -11.37 5.54 7.63
CA ARG A 39 -11.49 5.93 9.04
C ARG A 39 -10.14 5.78 9.70
N GLU A 40 -9.74 6.84 10.37
CA GLU A 40 -8.53 6.82 11.21
C GLU A 40 -8.66 5.73 12.28
N GLY A 41 -7.57 4.98 12.50
CA GLY A 41 -7.50 3.89 13.46
C GLY A 41 -8.24 2.59 13.07
N ALA A 42 -9.07 2.60 12.02
CA ALA A 42 -9.73 1.38 11.58
C ALA A 42 -8.76 0.47 10.80
N PRO A 43 -8.74 -0.85 11.08
CA PRO A 43 -7.92 -1.79 10.34
C PRO A 43 -8.53 -2.13 8.98
N TYR A 44 -7.68 -2.08 7.94
CA TYR A 44 -8.03 -2.44 6.57
C TYR A 44 -7.06 -3.50 6.05
N ARG A 45 -7.57 -4.45 5.25
CA ARG A 45 -6.73 -5.34 4.45
C ARG A 45 -6.71 -4.88 3.01
N LEU A 46 -5.52 -4.60 2.49
CA LEU A 46 -5.28 -4.33 1.08
C LEU A 46 -4.91 -5.63 0.38
N VAL A 47 -5.63 -5.99 -0.69
CA VAL A 47 -5.44 -7.24 -1.41
C VAL A 47 -5.16 -6.94 -2.87
N VAL A 48 -4.06 -7.51 -3.38
CA VAL A 48 -3.79 -7.60 -4.81
C VAL A 48 -3.96 -9.06 -5.22
N SER A 49 -4.93 -9.33 -6.08
CA SER A 49 -5.24 -10.68 -6.54
C SER A 49 -5.34 -10.74 -8.06
N ARG A 50 -5.18 -11.95 -8.61
CA ARG A 50 -5.45 -12.19 -10.01
C ARG A 50 -6.96 -12.20 -10.23
N GLY A 51 -7.44 -11.34 -11.12
CA GLY A 51 -8.80 -11.37 -11.67
C GLY A 51 -8.81 -12.01 -13.06
N ASP A 52 -9.99 -12.09 -13.68
CA ASP A 52 -10.17 -12.71 -15.00
C ASP A 52 -9.44 -11.92 -16.11
N ASP A 53 -9.50 -10.59 -16.04
CA ASP A 53 -8.94 -9.69 -17.05
C ASP A 53 -7.61 -9.04 -16.63
N GLY A 54 -7.05 -9.39 -15.46
CA GLY A 54 -5.80 -8.83 -14.98
C GLY A 54 -5.61 -8.88 -13.46
N TRP A 55 -5.29 -7.74 -12.84
CA TRP A 55 -5.00 -7.65 -11.40
C TRP A 55 -6.00 -6.76 -10.67
N ASP A 56 -6.67 -7.35 -9.69
CA ASP A 56 -7.65 -6.68 -8.86
C ASP A 56 -6.96 -6.00 -7.67
N GLY A 57 -7.34 -4.75 -7.42
CA GLY A 57 -7.01 -4.03 -6.19
C GLY A 57 -8.24 -3.95 -5.31
N THR A 58 -8.22 -4.60 -4.15
CA THR A 58 -9.37 -4.67 -3.23
C THR A 58 -9.01 -4.12 -1.86
N ILE A 59 -9.94 -3.38 -1.26
CA ILE A 59 -9.88 -2.94 0.14
C ILE A 59 -10.90 -3.76 0.91
N ILE A 60 -10.52 -4.29 2.08
CA ILE A 60 -11.45 -4.93 3.02
C ILE A 60 -11.43 -4.13 4.31
N ASP A 61 -12.55 -3.49 4.66
CA ASP A 61 -12.77 -2.89 6.00
C ASP A 61 -13.00 -4.03 6.99
N LEU A 62 -12.02 -4.30 7.85
CA LEU A 62 -12.04 -5.48 8.72
C LEU A 62 -13.03 -5.35 9.89
N GLU A 63 -13.34 -4.12 10.32
CA GLU A 63 -14.36 -3.91 11.35
C GLU A 63 -15.77 -4.10 10.82
N ARG A 64 -15.99 -3.75 9.55
CA ARG A 64 -17.31 -3.86 8.90
C ARG A 64 -17.50 -5.12 8.07
N ASP A 65 -16.44 -5.91 7.93
CA ASP A 65 -16.39 -7.06 7.03
C ASP A 65 -16.86 -6.73 5.61
N GLN A 66 -16.41 -5.58 5.10
CA GLN A 66 -16.85 -5.05 3.80
C GLN A 66 -15.69 -5.03 2.81
N ALA A 67 -15.77 -5.88 1.79
CA ALA A 67 -14.87 -5.86 0.65
C ALA A 67 -15.34 -4.83 -0.39
N THR A 68 -14.40 -4.07 -0.94
CA THR A 68 -14.62 -3.09 -2.00
C THR A 68 -13.54 -3.25 -3.06
N LEU A 69 -13.94 -3.72 -4.25
CA LEU A 69 -13.08 -3.72 -5.42
C LEU A 69 -12.86 -2.28 -5.87
N VAL A 70 -11.61 -1.84 -5.94
CA VAL A 70 -11.26 -0.53 -6.51
C VAL A 70 -11.42 -0.60 -8.01
N ARG A 71 -10.70 -1.51 -8.68
CA ARG A 71 -10.86 -1.88 -10.11
C ARG A 71 -9.92 -3.04 -10.45
N THR A 72 -10.06 -3.58 -11.66
CA THR A 72 -9.11 -4.50 -12.28
C THR A 72 -8.17 -3.70 -13.19
N LEU A 73 -6.86 -3.89 -13.07
CA LEU A 73 -5.87 -3.37 -14.03
C LEU A 73 -5.60 -4.42 -15.10
N PHE A 74 -5.78 -4.04 -16.36
CA PHE A 74 -5.51 -4.90 -17.49
C PHE A 74 -4.00 -4.99 -17.70
N ALA A 75 -3.43 -6.08 -17.21
CA ALA A 75 -2.02 -6.39 -17.40
C ALA A 75 -1.88 -7.85 -17.82
N PRO A 76 -0.82 -8.20 -18.55
CA PRO A 76 -0.54 -9.58 -18.90
C PRO A 76 -0.51 -10.50 -17.67
N PRO A 77 -0.88 -11.77 -17.82
CA PRO A 77 -0.77 -12.74 -16.75
C PRO A 77 0.68 -12.86 -16.30
N GLY A 78 0.90 -12.95 -14.98
CA GLY A 78 2.25 -13.07 -14.43
C GLY A 78 2.28 -13.34 -12.93
N SER A 79 3.45 -13.12 -12.33
CA SER A 79 3.66 -13.20 -10.88
C SER A 79 3.94 -11.80 -10.33
N LEU A 80 3.37 -11.47 -9.17
CA LEU A 80 3.85 -10.33 -8.40
C LEU A 80 5.26 -10.62 -7.87
N ARG A 81 6.12 -9.60 -7.91
CA ARG A 81 7.50 -9.69 -7.43
C ARG A 81 7.84 -8.42 -6.67
N SER A 82 8.67 -8.57 -5.63
CA SER A 82 9.20 -7.46 -4.85
C SER A 82 8.13 -6.48 -4.36
N PRO A 83 7.09 -6.93 -3.63
CA PRO A 83 6.10 -6.02 -3.07
C PRO A 83 6.77 -5.03 -2.10
N VAL A 84 6.32 -3.78 -2.14
CA VAL A 84 6.78 -2.70 -1.26
C VAL A 84 5.56 -1.98 -0.71
N VAL A 85 5.61 -1.64 0.57
CA VAL A 85 4.71 -0.67 1.20
C VAL A 85 5.53 0.53 1.64
N TRP A 86 4.95 1.72 1.56
CA TRP A 86 5.59 2.94 2.00
C TRP A 86 4.53 3.97 2.39
N SER A 87 4.88 4.86 3.32
CA SER A 87 4.19 6.12 3.54
C SER A 87 4.89 7.23 2.74
N GLU A 88 4.15 7.90 1.86
CA GLU A 88 4.60 9.15 1.24
C GLU A 88 3.91 10.32 1.95
N VAL A 89 4.71 11.23 2.52
CA VAL A 89 4.21 12.28 3.41
C VAL A 89 4.50 13.64 2.80
N PHE A 90 3.44 14.34 2.40
CA PHE A 90 3.48 15.68 1.83
C PHE A 90 3.28 16.74 2.92
N ALA A 91 4.16 16.75 3.91
CA ALA A 91 4.13 17.68 5.03
C ALA A 91 5.51 18.32 5.22
N ALA A 92 5.56 19.50 5.87
CA ALA A 92 6.84 20.09 6.27
C ALA A 92 7.55 19.19 7.30
N CYS A 93 8.86 19.34 7.46
CA CYS A 93 9.62 18.51 8.40
C CYS A 93 9.28 18.79 9.88
N GLU A 94 8.60 19.90 10.14
CA GLU A 94 8.19 20.35 11.48
C GLU A 94 6.69 20.14 11.74
N GLU A 95 5.96 19.57 10.78
CA GLU A 95 4.54 19.25 10.95
C GLU A 95 4.29 18.13 11.95
N ALA A 96 3.06 18.09 12.45
CA ALA A 96 2.63 17.12 13.45
C ALA A 96 2.87 15.66 13.02
N ASP A 97 3.11 14.82 14.01
CA ASP A 97 3.39 13.39 13.83
C ASP A 97 2.21 12.68 13.15
N GLY A 98 2.54 11.78 12.23
CA GLY A 98 1.60 10.87 11.58
C GLY A 98 2.15 9.46 11.62
N GLU A 99 1.26 8.48 11.73
CA GLU A 99 1.62 7.07 11.86
C GLU A 99 0.87 6.19 10.87
N VAL A 100 1.56 5.19 10.32
CA VAL A 100 0.97 4.13 9.51
C VAL A 100 1.54 2.78 9.98
N CYS A 101 0.65 1.86 10.34
CA CYS A 101 1.02 0.49 10.67
C CYS A 101 0.71 -0.44 9.49
N TRP A 102 1.72 -1.15 9.02
CA TRP A 102 1.60 -2.20 8.00
C TRP A 102 1.84 -3.56 8.63
N SER A 103 0.89 -4.48 8.55
CA SER A 103 0.98 -5.77 9.24
C SER A 103 0.30 -6.91 8.47
N ASP A 104 0.44 -8.13 8.99
CA ASP A 104 -0.17 -9.36 8.43
C ASP A 104 0.18 -9.60 6.95
N PHE A 105 1.44 -9.32 6.60
CA PHE A 105 1.95 -9.54 5.26
C PHE A 105 1.85 -11.02 4.88
N THR A 106 1.06 -11.28 3.83
CA THR A 106 0.80 -12.63 3.35
C THR A 106 0.95 -12.66 1.83
N VAL A 107 1.57 -13.72 1.33
CA VAL A 107 1.57 -14.07 -0.10
C VAL A 107 0.88 -15.43 -0.27
N VAL A 108 0.08 -15.55 -1.32
CA VAL A 108 -0.46 -16.83 -1.80
C VAL A 108 0.13 -17.10 -3.18
N ASP A 109 0.79 -18.24 -3.36
CA ASP A 109 1.39 -18.60 -4.64
C ASP A 109 0.41 -19.32 -5.58
N SER A 110 0.84 -19.66 -6.79
CA SER A 110 -0.01 -20.29 -7.81
C SER A 110 -0.50 -21.69 -7.44
N SER A 111 0.08 -22.33 -6.42
CA SER A 111 -0.40 -23.61 -5.89
C SER A 111 -1.46 -23.44 -4.80
N GLY A 112 -1.72 -22.20 -4.37
CA GLY A 112 -2.57 -21.89 -3.22
C GLY A 112 -1.82 -21.92 -1.88
N GLU A 113 -0.51 -22.15 -1.88
CA GLU A 113 0.28 -22.13 -0.65
C GLU A 113 0.36 -20.70 -0.09
N ARG A 114 -0.05 -20.55 1.17
CA ARG A 114 0.01 -19.29 1.91
C ARG A 114 1.31 -19.20 2.70
N ARG A 115 2.03 -18.09 2.56
CA ARG A 115 3.23 -17.78 3.35
C ARG A 115 3.11 -16.41 4.01
N THR A 116 3.42 -16.35 5.30
CA THR A 116 3.54 -15.10 6.05
C THR A 116 4.93 -14.51 5.84
N ILE A 117 5.00 -13.20 5.68
CA ILE A 117 6.25 -12.45 5.60
C ILE A 117 6.49 -11.74 6.93
N ASN A 118 7.64 -12.01 7.53
CA ASN A 118 8.04 -11.52 8.86
C ASN A 118 9.30 -10.66 8.84
N SER A 119 9.81 -10.32 7.66
CA SER A 119 10.97 -9.45 7.51
C SER A 119 10.95 -8.68 6.19
N GLY A 120 11.66 -7.56 6.17
CA GLY A 120 11.72 -6.65 5.03
C GLY A 120 12.97 -5.78 5.06
N LYS A 121 13.37 -5.28 3.90
CA LYS A 121 14.51 -4.36 3.76
C LYS A 121 14.01 -2.93 3.75
N LEU A 122 14.59 -2.08 4.59
CA LEU A 122 14.23 -0.68 4.69
C LEU A 122 14.86 0.15 3.57
N THR A 123 14.07 1.07 3.02
CA THR A 123 14.52 2.13 2.13
C THR A 123 13.90 3.45 2.58
N TYR A 124 14.62 4.54 2.37
CA TYR A 124 14.15 5.89 2.66
C TYR A 124 14.31 6.75 1.41
N GLN A 125 13.43 7.73 1.25
CA GLN A 125 13.56 8.71 0.18
C GLN A 125 14.91 9.47 0.32
N ARG A 126 15.60 9.65 -0.80
CA ARG A 126 16.78 10.51 -0.85
C ARG A 126 16.33 11.98 -0.85
N ASN A 127 17.02 12.83 -0.09
CA ASN A 127 16.75 14.26 0.08
C ASN A 127 15.42 14.61 0.77
N GLY A 128 14.76 13.66 1.45
CA GLY A 128 13.62 13.96 2.31
C GLY A 128 14.02 14.33 3.74
N CYS A 129 13.02 14.61 4.57
CA CYS A 129 13.23 14.86 5.98
C CYS A 129 13.91 13.68 6.70
N SER A 130 14.74 13.97 7.71
CA SER A 130 15.34 12.97 8.60
C SER A 130 14.43 12.57 9.76
N ASN A 131 13.23 13.13 9.83
CA ASN A 131 12.25 12.97 10.91
C ASN A 131 11.25 11.81 10.68
N THR A 132 11.66 10.77 9.95
CA THR A 132 10.80 9.61 9.68
C THR A 132 11.54 8.35 10.03
N ASP A 133 10.93 7.53 10.88
CA ASP A 133 11.46 6.24 11.30
C ASP A 133 10.52 5.11 10.90
N SER A 134 11.09 3.95 10.62
CA SER A 134 10.34 2.70 10.37
C SER A 134 10.85 1.64 11.32
N ARG A 135 9.98 1.16 12.21
CA ARG A 135 10.35 0.22 13.28
C ARG A 135 9.50 -1.04 13.23
N PRO A 136 10.03 -2.21 13.65
CA PRO A 136 9.21 -3.36 13.94
C PRO A 136 8.07 -3.00 14.90
N ASP A 137 6.90 -3.52 14.62
CA ASP A 137 5.71 -3.46 15.47
C ASP A 137 5.04 -4.83 15.51
N ALA A 138 4.05 -5.05 16.38
CA ALA A 138 3.41 -6.35 16.56
C ALA A 138 2.87 -6.94 15.23
N GLY A 139 3.61 -7.89 14.66
CA GLY A 139 3.27 -8.53 13.39
C GLY A 139 3.47 -7.66 12.14
N GLY A 140 4.25 -6.58 12.24
CA GLY A 140 4.42 -5.65 11.13
C GLY A 140 5.50 -4.57 11.31
N VAL A 141 5.27 -3.44 10.63
CA VAL A 141 6.15 -2.27 10.61
C VAL A 141 5.31 -1.02 10.87
N LEU A 142 5.74 -0.22 11.85
CA LEU A 142 5.19 1.09 12.12
C LEU A 142 6.09 2.15 11.49
N GLN A 143 5.51 2.99 10.63
CA GLN A 143 6.15 4.17 10.07
C GLN A 143 5.61 5.40 10.75
N SER A 144 6.48 6.20 11.35
CA SER A 144 6.10 7.43 12.07
C SER A 144 6.88 8.64 11.54
N THR A 145 6.23 9.78 11.39
CA THR A 145 6.86 11.08 11.11
C THR A 145 7.01 11.93 12.36
N GLY A 146 7.81 13.00 12.29
CA GLY A 146 8.11 13.89 13.42
C GLY A 146 9.05 13.28 14.48
N VAL A 147 9.50 12.04 14.27
CA VAL A 147 10.39 11.31 15.19
C VAL A 147 11.81 11.24 14.67
N THR A 148 12.79 11.13 15.57
CA THR A 148 14.19 10.89 15.17
C THR A 148 14.32 9.53 14.52
N ARG A 149 14.85 9.48 13.30
CA ARG A 149 15.18 8.22 12.63
C ARG A 149 16.25 7.45 13.42
N THR A 150 15.97 6.19 13.71
CA THR A 150 16.87 5.28 14.42
C THR A 150 17.38 4.13 13.56
N ARG A 151 16.68 3.83 12.45
CA ARG A 151 17.02 2.76 11.49
C ARG A 151 17.64 3.31 10.21
N PHE A 152 18.52 2.53 9.59
CA PHE A 152 19.27 2.99 8.41
C PHE A 152 18.81 2.34 7.10
N GLU A 153 19.10 3.01 5.99
CA GLU A 153 18.80 2.49 4.65
C GLU A 153 19.53 1.15 4.44
N GLY A 154 18.78 0.18 3.92
CA GLY A 154 19.28 -1.16 3.63
C GLY A 154 19.30 -2.13 4.81
N GLU A 155 18.95 -1.67 6.02
CA GLU A 155 18.73 -2.53 7.18
C GLU A 155 17.59 -3.52 6.90
N THR A 156 17.77 -4.78 7.30
CA THR A 156 16.68 -5.76 7.35
C THR A 156 16.06 -5.71 8.72
N ILE A 157 14.76 -5.43 8.78
CA ILE A 157 13.98 -5.53 10.02
C ILE A 157 13.14 -6.80 10.01
N THR A 158 12.95 -7.39 11.19
CA THR A 158 12.12 -8.57 11.43
C THR A 158 11.08 -8.20 12.49
N TRP A 159 9.87 -8.75 12.37
CA TRP A 159 8.73 -8.50 13.24
C TRP A 159 8.00 -9.79 13.62
#